data_AF-A0A1I0BKV1-F1
#
_entry.id   AF-A0A1I0BKV1-F1
#
_cell.length_a   1.000
_cell.length_b   1.000
_cell.length_c   1.000
_cell.angle_alpha   90.00
_cell.angle_beta   90.00
_cell.angle_gamma   90.00
#
_symmetry.space_group_name_H-M   'P 1'
#
loop_
_entity.id
_entity.type
_entity.pdbx_description
1 polymer ?
#
loop_
_entity_poly.entity_id
_entity_poly.type
_entity_poly.pdbx_seq_one_letter_code
_entity_poly.pdbx_strand_id
1 'polypeptide(L)' 'MGRIGFQEILIVFGLVLLIFGPSKLPEIGKSLGKGIREFKQATNDITNSVNNEETSADKKS' A
#
# COMPACT_ATOMS: atom_id res chain seq x y z
N MET A 1 -7.58 21.91 23.67
CA MET A 1 -6.79 20.73 23.26
C MET A 1 -6.37 20.93 21.82
N GLY A 2 -5.12 21.36 21.60
CA GLY A 2 -4.60 21.69 20.26
C GLY A 2 -4.61 20.45 19.37
N ARG A 3 -5.23 20.57 18.20
CA ARG A 3 -5.16 19.54 17.16
C ARG A 3 -3.76 19.67 16.55
N ILE A 4 -2.99 18.59 16.60
CA ILE A 4 -1.71 18.52 15.88
C ILE A 4 -1.97 18.95 14.44
N GLY A 5 -1.42 20.11 14.10
CA GLY A 5 -1.61 20.70 12.79
C GLY A 5 -0.68 20.09 11.76
N PHE A 6 -0.99 20.30 10.49
CA PHE A 6 -0.10 19.94 9.39
C PHE A 6 1.33 20.50 9.59
N GLN A 7 1.43 21.67 10.21
CA GLN A 7 2.69 22.36 10.51
C GLN A 7 3.55 21.61 11.55
N GLU A 8 2.97 21.05 12.61
CA GLU A 8 3.71 20.23 13.57
C GLU A 8 4.19 18.92 12.96
N ILE A 9 3.35 18.27 12.16
CA ILE A 9 3.73 17.06 11.41
C ILE A 9 4.92 17.35 10.49
N LEU A 10 4.92 18.48 9.77
CA LEU A 10 6.03 18.87 8.91
C LEU A 10 7.34 19.09 9.68
N ILE A 11 7.28 19.70 10.87
CA ILE A 11 8.47 19.93 11.70
C ILE A 11 9.05 18.60 12.20
N VAL A 12 8.21 17.71 12.71
CA VAL A 12 8.63 16.37 13.16
C VAL A 12 9.19 15.56 11.98
N PHE A 13 8.53 15.62 10.82
CA PHE A 13 9.00 14.98 9.61
C PHE A 13 10.37 15.52 9.17
N GLY A 14 10.57 16.84 9.25
CA GLY A 14 11.87 17.46 8.98
C GLY A 14 12.99 16.96 9.90
N LEU A 15 12.72 16.79 11.20
CA LEU A 15 13.67 16.21 12.16
C LEU A 15 14.03 14.76 11.82
N VAL A 16 13.03 13.95 11.51
CA VAL A 16 13.21 12.55 11.08
C VAL A 16 14.04 12.51 9.79
N LEU A 17 13.78 13.41 8.85
CA LEU A 17 14.54 13.52 7.62
C LEU A 17 15.98 14.01 7.81
N LEU A 18 16.26 14.79 8.84
CA LEU A 18 17.63 15.19 9.14
C LEU A 18 18.47 13.99 9.61
N ILE A 19 17.85 13.06 10.35
CA ILE A 19 18.50 11.84 10.85
C ILE A 19 18.64 10.80 9.75
N PHE A 20 17.57 10.53 9.00
CA PHE A 20 17.54 9.45 8.00
C PHE A 20 17.90 9.91 6.58
N GLY A 21 17.87 11.21 6.32
CA GLY A 21 18.07 11.82 5.01
C GLY A 21 16.78 11.85 4.14
N PRO A 22 16.56 12.91 3.34
CA PRO A 22 15.39 13.00 2.46
C PRO A 22 15.41 11.94 1.35
N SER A 23 16.58 11.45 0.97
CA SER A 23 16.76 10.40 -0.04
C SER A 23 16.20 9.04 0.39
N LYS A 24 16.01 8.81 1.69
CA LYS A 24 15.53 7.52 2.21
C LYS A 24 14.03 7.34 2.01
N LEU A 25 13.25 8.42 2.00
CA LEU A 25 11.81 8.39 1.72
C LEU A 25 11.46 7.82 0.34
N PRO A 26 12.01 8.32 -0.79
CA PRO A 26 11.68 7.79 -2.11
C PRO A 26 12.18 6.35 -2.29
N GLU A 27 13.25 5.96 -1.61
CA GLU A 27 13.74 4.58 -1.62
C GLU A 27 12.76 3.62 -0.95
N ILE A 28 12.29 3.96 0.26
CA ILE A 28 11.26 3.20 0.99
C ILE A 28 9.93 3.22 0.23
N GLY A 29 9.54 4.36 -0.35
CA GLY A 29 8.34 4.48 -1.17
C GLY A 29 8.37 3.60 -2.42
N LYS A 30 9.52 3.48 -3.07
CA LYS A 30 9.71 2.59 -4.24
C LYS A 30 9.60 1.11 -3.84
N SER A 31 10.22 0.70 -2.74
CA SER A 31 10.16 -0.70 -2.29
C SER A 31 8.76 -1.07 -1.79
N LEU A 32 8.14 -0.22 -0.98
CA LEU A 32 6.77 -0.39 -0.51
C LEU A 32 5.77 -0.38 -1.66
N GLY A 33 5.93 0.54 -2.62
CA GLY A 33 5.06 0.63 -3.80
C GLY A 33 5.12 -0.61 -4.68
N LYS A 34 6.31 -1.19 -4.86
CA LYS A 34 6.46 -2.49 -5.55
C LYS A 34 5.75 -3.61 -4.78
N GLY A 35 5.99 -3.71 -3.47
CA GLY A 35 5.34 -4.72 -2.62
C GLY A 35 3.82 -4.63 -2.63
N ILE A 36 3.26 -3.41 -2.53
CA ILE A 36 1.80 -3.19 -2.59
C ILE A 36 1.25 -3.58 -3.97
N ARG A 37 1.97 -3.26 -5.06
CA ARG A 37 1.56 -3.63 -6.42
C ARG A 37 1.52 -5.15 -6.62
N GLU A 38 2.56 -5.85 -6.17
CA GLU A 38 2.63 -7.32 -6.23
C GLU A 38 1.55 -7.96 -5.35
N PHE A 39 1.35 -7.46 -4.13
CA PHE A 39 0.29 -7.92 -3.22
C PHE A 39 -1.11 -7.75 -3.83
N LYS A 40 -1.38 -6.57 -4.43
CA LYS A 40 -2.65 -6.30 -5.12
C LYS A 40 -2.86 -7.24 -6.31
N GLN A 41 -1.81 -7.54 -7.07
CA GLN A 41 -1.87 -8.43 -8.21
C GLN A 41 -2.20 -9.87 -7.78
N ALA A 42 -1.47 -10.40 -6.79
CA ALA A 42 -1.75 -11.71 -6.22
C ALA A 42 -3.18 -11.81 -5.63
N THR A 43 -3.64 -10.77 -4.93
CA THR A 43 -5.00 -10.73 -4.37
C THR A 43 -6.07 -10.74 -5.48
N ASN A 44 -5.85 -9.99 -6.56
CA ASN A 44 -6.74 -9.99 -7.72
C ASN A 44 -6.78 -11.35 -8.42
N ASP A 45 -5.64 -12.01 -8.58
CA ASP A 45 -5.56 -13.33 -9.22
C ASP A 45 -6.34 -14.37 -8.40
N ILE A 46 -6.19 -14.37 -7.07
CA ILE A 46 -6.96 -15.21 -6.15
C ILE A 46 -8.46 -14.90 -6.23
N THR A 47 -8.82 -13.61 -6.26
CA THR A 47 -10.24 -13.19 -6.35
C THR A 47 -10.86 -13.65 -7.67
N ASN A 48 -10.11 -13.57 -8.77
CA ASN A 48 -10.56 -14.01 -10.08
C ASN A 48 -10.67 -15.53 -10.17
N SER A 49 -9.74 -16.30 -9.58
CA SER A 49 -9.86 -17.77 -9.56
C SER A 49 -11.10 -18.22 -8.78
N VAL A 50 -11.35 -17.64 -7.61
CA VAL A 50 -12.52 -17.97 -6.79
C VAL A 50 -13.84 -17.63 -7.51
N ASN A 51 -13.93 -16.46 -8.18
CA ASN A 51 -15.14 -16.07 -8.91
C ASN A 51 -15.38 -16.88 -10.20
N ASN A 52 -14.34 -17.43 -10.85
CA ASN A 52 -14.51 -18.23 -12.07
C ASN A 52 -14.93 -19.69 -11.78
N GLU A 53 -14.71 -20.18 -10.56
CA GLU A 53 -15.10 -21.53 -10.15
C GLU A 53 -16.61 -21.63 -9.83
N GLU A 54 -17.24 -20.54 -9.35
CA GLU A 54 -18.66 -20.53 -9.00
C GLU A 54 -19.61 -20.51 -10.23
N THR A 55 -19.18 -19.97 -11.38
CA THR A 55 -20.06 -19.90 -12.58
C THR A 55 -20.16 -21.22 -13.37
N SER A 56 -19.35 -22.22 -13.04
CA SER A 56 -19.27 -23.49 -13.79
C SER A 56 -20.11 -24.63 -13.20
N ALA A 57 -20.68 -24.47 -12.00
CA ALA A 57 -21.50 -25.50 -11.34
C ALA A 57 -23.01 -25.42 -11.67
N ASP A 58 -23.52 -24.26 -12.13
CA ASP A 58 -24.96 -24.04 -12.37
C ASP A 58 -25.43 -24.47 -13.78
N LYS A 59 -24.50 -24.73 -14.72
CA LYS A 59 -24.83 -25.10 -16.11
C LYS A 59 -24.90 -26.62 -16.38
N LYS A 60 -25.05 -27.44 -15.34
CA LYS A 60 -25.19 -28.91 -15.43
C LYS A 60 -26.31 -29.45 -14.54
N SER A 61 -27.41 -28.71 -14.39
CA SER A 61 -28.68 -29.23 -13.87
C SER A 61 -29.79 -29.02 -14.90
#